data_AF-A0A1D2M0P5-F1
#
_entry.id   AF-A0A1D2M0P5-F1
#
_cell.length_a   1.000
_cell.length_b   1.000
_cell.length_c   1.000
_cell.angle_alpha   90.00
_cell.angle_beta   90.00
_cell.angle_gamma   90.00
#
_symmetry.space_group_name_H-M   'P 1'
#
loop_
_entity.id
_entity.type
_entity.pdbx_description
1 polymer ?
#
loop_
_entity_poly.entity_id
_entity_poly.type
_entity_poly.pdbx_seq_one_letter_code
_entity_poly.pdbx_strand_id
1 'polypeptide(L)'
;YLQRTSAIRKSQHLFIQSVAPFEKASSQTISKWASEMLKLAGINTNMFTAHSYRHAATSKAAGLGVSLDSIYKAAGWTNRSNVFRKFLQPSTM
;
A
#
# COMPACT_ATOMS: atom_id res chain seq x y z
N TYR A 1 -0.11 17.51 4.26
CA TYR A 1 -1.42 17.27 3.61
C TYR A 1 -2.56 17.98 4.35
N LEU A 2 -2.81 17.66 5.63
CA LEU A 2 -3.93 18.21 6.42
C LEU A 2 -4.06 19.74 6.34
N GLN A 3 -2.97 20.47 6.59
CA GLN A 3 -2.92 21.93 6.47
C GLN A 3 -3.34 22.43 5.07
N ARG A 4 -2.85 21.79 4.00
CA ARG A 4 -3.17 22.16 2.61
C ARG A 4 -4.64 21.94 2.26
N THR A 5 -5.27 20.93 2.87
CA THR A 5 -6.69 20.61 2.63
C THR A 5 -7.64 21.31 3.59
N SER A 6 -7.14 22.07 4.57
CA SER A 6 -7.94 22.58 5.70
C SER A 6 -9.18 23.38 5.26
N ALA A 7 -9.04 24.26 4.28
CA ALA A 7 -10.12 25.13 3.80
C ALA A 7 -11.28 24.39 3.11
N ILE A 8 -11.03 23.23 2.51
CA ILE A 8 -12.03 22.48 1.72
C ILE A 8 -12.49 21.19 2.42
N ARG A 9 -11.83 20.81 3.50
CA ARG A 9 -12.04 19.56 4.21
C ARG A 9 -13.28 19.64 5.10
N LYS A 10 -14.18 18.68 4.92
CA LYS A 10 -15.35 18.47 5.79
C LYS A 10 -15.24 17.21 6.65
N SER A 11 -14.21 16.39 6.41
CA SER A 11 -14.02 15.09 7.06
C SER A 11 -12.79 15.04 7.97
N GLN A 12 -12.90 14.30 9.07
CA GLN A 12 -11.80 13.98 9.98
C GLN A 12 -10.87 12.87 9.45
N HIS A 13 -11.25 12.15 8.40
CA HIS A 13 -10.42 11.10 7.80
C HIS A 13 -9.21 11.67 7.10
N LEU A 14 -8.02 11.06 7.22
CA LEU A 14 -6.78 11.60 6.65
C LEU A 14 -6.91 12.03 5.19
N PHE A 15 -7.47 11.18 4.31
CA PHE A 15 -7.63 11.48 2.88
C PHE A 15 -9.06 11.91 2.51
N ILE A 16 -9.15 12.96 1.70
CA ILE A 16 -10.39 13.43 1.06
C ILE A 16 -10.27 13.25 -0.46
N GLN A 17 -11.40 13.11 -1.14
CA GLN A 17 -11.47 13.03 -2.59
C GLN A 17 -10.81 14.25 -3.24
N SER A 18 -10.19 14.06 -4.41
CA SER A 18 -9.51 15.13 -5.16
C SER A 18 -10.45 16.05 -5.93
N VAL A 19 -11.74 15.71 -5.97
CA VAL A 19 -12.79 16.45 -6.66
C VAL A 19 -13.91 16.79 -5.67
N ALA A 20 -14.62 17.89 -5.92
CA ALA A 20 -15.81 18.25 -5.17
C ALA A 20 -16.80 17.06 -5.18
N PRO A 21 -17.51 16.76 -4.07
CA PRO A 21 -17.65 17.58 -2.86
C PRO A 21 -16.53 17.48 -1.81
N PHE A 22 -15.38 16.86 -2.12
CA PHE A 22 -14.22 16.70 -1.22
C PHE A 22 -14.53 15.89 0.04
N GLU A 23 -15.39 14.90 -0.11
CA GLU A 23 -15.77 13.96 0.95
C GLU A 23 -14.61 13.02 1.30
N LYS A 24 -14.79 12.19 2.34
CA LYS A 24 -13.79 11.17 2.68
C LYS A 24 -13.48 10.28 1.48
N ALA A 25 -12.20 10.03 1.23
CA ALA A 25 -11.81 9.05 0.23
C ALA A 25 -12.15 7.64 0.74
N SER A 26 -12.83 6.84 -0.08
CA SER A 26 -13.08 5.44 0.24
C SER A 26 -11.81 4.60 0.05
N SER A 27 -11.76 3.41 0.64
CA SER A 27 -10.67 2.46 0.39
C SER A 27 -10.51 2.16 -1.11
N GLN A 28 -11.61 2.17 -1.86
CA GLN A 28 -11.60 1.92 -3.30
C GLN A 28 -11.03 3.10 -4.08
N THR A 29 -11.32 4.34 -3.68
CA THR A 29 -10.69 5.55 -4.25
C THR A 29 -9.17 5.53 -4.02
N ILE A 30 -8.74 5.22 -2.79
CA ILE A 30 -7.33 5.15 -2.45
C ILE A 30 -6.63 4.02 -3.25
N SER A 31 -7.28 2.86 -3.39
CA SER A 31 -6.78 1.76 -4.21
C SER A 31 -6.63 2.16 -5.69
N LYS A 32 -7.58 2.91 -6.25
CA LYS A 32 -7.47 3.46 -7.61
C LYS A 32 -6.28 4.41 -7.74
N TRP A 33 -6.08 5.33 -6.80
CA TRP A 33 -4.92 6.22 -6.81
C TRP A 33 -3.59 5.44 -6.76
N ALA A 34 -3.49 4.40 -5.93
CA ALA A 34 -2.31 3.56 -5.87
C ALA A 34 -2.04 2.82 -7.20
N SER A 35 -3.09 2.30 -7.85
CA SER A 35 -2.98 1.65 -9.16
C SER A 35 -2.61 2.64 -10.27
N GLU A 36 -3.16 3.86 -10.26
CA GLU A 36 -2.75 4.92 -11.19
C GLU A 36 -1.28 5.30 -11.01
N MET A 37 -0.78 5.32 -9.77
CA MET A 37 0.65 5.53 -9.53
C MET A 37 1.53 4.43 -10.13
N LEU A 38 1.09 3.16 -10.12
CA LEU A 38 1.80 2.09 -10.82
C LEU A 38 1.83 2.35 -12.32
N LYS A 39 0.68 2.71 -12.91
CA LYS A 39 0.57 3.05 -14.32
C LYS A 39 1.48 4.22 -14.71
N LEU A 40 1.50 5.28 -13.91
CA LEU A 40 2.37 6.45 -14.09
C LEU A 40 3.86 6.09 -13.98
N ALA A 41 4.20 5.09 -13.17
CA ALA A 41 5.56 4.55 -13.08
C ALA A 41 5.92 3.57 -14.22
N GLY A 42 5.04 3.38 -15.21
CA GLY A 42 5.26 2.44 -16.33
C GLY A 42 5.08 0.96 -15.95
N ILE A 43 4.49 0.67 -14.79
CA ILE A 43 4.26 -0.69 -14.31
C ILE A 43 2.94 -1.23 -14.89
N ASN A 44 2.96 -2.46 -15.41
CA ASN A 44 1.78 -3.10 -16.00
C ASN A 44 0.69 -3.36 -14.95
N THR A 45 -0.38 -2.58 -14.99
CA THR A 45 -1.49 -2.67 -14.03
C THR A 45 -2.45 -3.84 -14.25
N ASN A 46 -2.32 -4.58 -15.36
CA ASN A 46 -3.03 -5.86 -15.54
C ASN A 46 -2.42 -6.97 -14.68
N MET A 47 -1.14 -6.82 -14.32
CA MET A 47 -0.40 -7.76 -13.49
C MET A 47 -0.26 -7.26 -12.05
N PHE A 48 -0.02 -5.95 -11.88
CA PHE A 48 0.21 -5.35 -10.58
C PHE A 48 -0.92 -4.41 -10.17
N THR A 49 -1.49 -4.66 -8.99
CA THR A 49 -2.53 -3.83 -8.38
C THR A 49 -2.00 -3.08 -7.17
N ALA A 50 -2.84 -2.23 -6.55
CA ALA A 50 -2.56 -1.59 -5.28
C ALA A 50 -2.05 -2.55 -4.18
N HIS A 51 -2.45 -3.83 -4.17
CA HIS A 51 -1.96 -4.79 -3.18
C HIS A 51 -0.48 -5.15 -3.39
N SER A 52 0.03 -5.00 -4.61
CA SER A 52 1.42 -5.32 -4.96
C SER A 52 2.44 -4.47 -4.22
N TYR A 53 2.09 -3.23 -3.82
CA TYR A 53 2.97 -2.40 -2.99
C TYR A 53 3.37 -3.09 -1.69
N ARG A 54 2.40 -3.74 -1.02
CA ARG A 54 2.64 -4.49 0.21
C ARG A 54 3.61 -5.64 -0.03
N HIS A 55 3.41 -6.40 -1.11
CA HIS A 55 4.29 -7.50 -1.48
C HIS A 55 5.70 -7.02 -1.83
N ALA A 56 5.83 -5.97 -2.63
CA ALA A 56 7.13 -5.39 -2.99
C ALA A 56 7.88 -4.87 -1.76
N ALA A 57 7.21 -4.15 -0.86
CA ALA A 57 7.81 -3.61 0.36
C ALA A 57 8.32 -4.72 1.31
N THR A 58 7.51 -5.76 1.51
CA THR A 58 7.86 -6.89 2.38
C THR A 58 8.97 -7.76 1.78
N SER A 59 8.94 -8.02 0.47
CA SER A 59 10.03 -8.70 -0.24
C SER A 59 11.34 -7.91 -0.16
N LYS A 60 11.29 -6.58 -0.35
CA LYS A 60 12.47 -5.73 -0.21
C LYS A 60 13.02 -5.74 1.23
N ALA A 61 12.16 -5.63 2.23
CA ALA A 61 12.57 -5.70 3.64
C ALA A 61 13.25 -7.04 3.98
N ALA A 62 12.71 -8.15 3.45
CA ALA A 62 13.30 -9.47 3.62
C ALA A 62 14.69 -9.57 2.98
N GLY A 63 14.83 -9.09 1.74
CA GLY A 63 16.13 -9.04 1.05
C GLY A 63 17.15 -8.11 1.73
N LEU A 64 16.70 -7.17 2.56
CA LEU A 64 17.55 -6.32 3.40
C LEU A 64 17.84 -6.93 4.79
N GLY A 65 17.37 -8.16 5.07
CA GLY A 65 17.63 -8.85 6.34
C GLY A 65 16.77 -8.38 7.52
N VAL A 66 15.68 -7.65 7.28
CA VAL A 66 14.74 -7.27 8.35
C VAL A 66 14.08 -8.53 8.94
N SER A 67 13.96 -8.59 10.26
CA SER A 67 13.39 -9.77 10.93
C SER A 67 11.94 -10.04 10.49
N LEU A 68 11.60 -11.32 10.35
CA LEU A 68 10.26 -11.72 9.91
C LEU A 68 9.15 -11.23 10.84
N ASP A 69 9.40 -11.21 12.15
CA ASP A 69 8.44 -10.69 13.13
C ASP A 69 8.15 -9.20 12.89
N SER A 70 9.19 -8.40 12.59
CA SER A 70 9.01 -6.98 12.25
C SER A 70 8.25 -6.80 10.94
N ILE A 71 8.54 -7.61 9.92
CA ILE A 71 7.83 -7.60 8.64
C ILE A 71 6.35 -7.98 8.85
N TYR A 72 6.07 -9.02 9.64
CA TYR A 72 4.70 -9.47 9.92
C TYR A 72 3.91 -8.42 10.68
N LYS A 73 4.51 -7.83 11.72
CA LYS A 73 3.89 -6.75 12.47
C LYS A 73 3.59 -5.53 11.60
N ALA A 74 4.54 -5.11 10.75
CA ALA A 74 4.36 -3.97 9.85
C ALA A 74 3.34 -4.23 8.75
N ALA A 75 3.28 -5.47 8.25
CA ALA A 75 2.23 -5.88 7.33
C ALA A 75 0.87 -5.98 8.06
N GLY A 76 0.82 -6.29 9.35
CA GLY A 76 -0.41 -6.69 10.04
C GLY A 76 -0.80 -8.13 9.67
N TRP A 77 0.20 -8.99 9.48
CA TRP A 77 0.02 -10.43 9.40
C TRP A 77 0.24 -11.07 10.76
N THR A 78 -0.47 -12.16 11.00
CA THR A 78 -0.16 -13.02 12.15
C THR A 78 1.12 -13.78 11.89
N ASN A 79 1.82 -14.17 12.96
CA ASN A 79 3.05 -14.96 12.85
C ASN A 79 2.87 -16.35 12.22
N ARG A 80 1.62 -16.78 12.03
CA ARG A 80 1.23 -18.01 11.34
C ARG A 80 0.86 -17.80 9.87
N SER A 81 0.95 -16.58 9.36
CA SER A 81 0.60 -16.25 7.97
C SER A 81 1.52 -16.97 6.99
N ASN A 82 0.95 -17.79 6.12
CA ASN A 82 1.69 -18.45 5.04
C ASN A 82 1.99 -17.51 3.85
N VAL A 83 1.44 -16.29 3.83
CA VAL A 83 1.54 -15.38 2.67
C VAL A 83 2.99 -14.99 2.39
N PHE A 84 3.76 -14.71 3.44
CA PHE A 84 5.17 -14.35 3.28
C PHE A 84 6.04 -15.53 2.85
N ARG A 85 5.89 -16.69 3.52
CA ARG A 85 6.62 -17.91 3.18
C ARG A 85 6.35 -18.35 1.73
N LYS A 86 5.12 -18.18 1.24
CA LYS A 86 4.72 -18.65 -0.10
C LYS A 86 5.15 -17.73 -1.23
N PHE A 87 5.24 -16.41 -0.99
CA PHE A 87 5.34 -15.44 -2.10
C PHE A 87 6.46 -14.39 -1.94
N LEU A 88 7.15 -14.31 -0.80
CA LEU A 88 8.01 -13.17 -0.48
C LEU A 88 9.44 -13.50 -0.04
N GLN A 89 9.77 -14.78 0.14
CA GLN A 89 11.16 -15.20 0.29
C GLN A 89 11.85 -15.13 -1.09
N PRO A 90 12.95 -14.38 -1.23
CA PRO A 90 13.84 -14.58 -2.38
C PRO A 90 14.34 -16.02 -2.31
N SER A 91 14.36 -16.73 -3.43
CA SER A 91 15.13 -17.97 -3.55
C SER A 91 16.56 -17.62 -3.17
N THR A 92 17.00 -18.02 -1.98
CA THR A 92 18.41 -18.05 -1.63
C THR A 92 19.11 -18.90 -2.70
N MET A 93 19.88 -18.24 -3.57
CA MET A 93 20.96 -18.88 -4.32
C MET A 93 22.11 -19.14 -3.35
#